data_AF-A0AAD8SAA8-F1
#
_entry.id   AF-A0AAD8SAA8-F1
#
_cell.length_a   1.000
_cell.length_b   1.000
_cell.length_c   1.000
_cell.angle_alpha   90.00
_cell.angle_beta   90.00
_cell.angle_gamma   90.00
#
_symmetry.space_group_name_H-M   'P 1'
#
loop_
_entity.id
_entity.type
_entity.pdbx_description
1 polymer ?
#
loop_
_entity_poly.entity_id
_entity_poly.type
_entity_poly.pdbx_seq_one_letter_code
_entity_poly.pdbx_strand_id
1 'polypeptide(L)' 'MIEERDTTGGKSKGQGTGTVFIVTLVDVETESSINAAMLEEGLARLERSKRWDTNERKTALQNLEQFQEKAKKERLRLW' A
#
# COMPACT_ATOMS: atom_id res chain seq x y z
N MET A 1 4.61 -10.25 2.39
CA MET A 1 5.53 -9.72 3.42
C MET A 1 4.75 -8.86 4.40
N ILE A 2 5.04 -8.93 5.71
CA ILE A 2 4.41 -8.03 6.71
C ILE A 2 5.33 -6.83 6.89
N GLU A 3 4.83 -5.64 6.59
CA GLU A 3 5.56 -4.38 6.68
C GLU A 3 5.38 -3.73 8.06
N GLU A 4 4.18 -3.84 8.63
CA GLU A 4 3.85 -3.20 9.90
C GLU A 4 2.72 -3.95 10.62
N ARG A 5 2.71 -3.87 11.95
CA ARG A 5 1.67 -4.42 12.82
C ARG A 5 1.04 -3.29 13.61
N ASP A 6 -0.17 -2.93 13.26
CA ASP A 6 -0.95 -1.97 14.05
C ASP A 6 -1.70 -2.72 15.17
N THR A 7 -1.24 -2.54 16.39
CA THR A 7 -1.84 -3.11 17.60
C THR A 7 -2.78 -2.13 18.31
N THR A 8 -3.00 -0.94 17.77
CA THR A 8 -3.77 0.12 18.43
C THR A 8 -5.28 -0.11 18.42
N GLY A 9 -5.76 -1.17 17.76
CA GLY A 9 -7.15 -1.63 17.86
C GLY A 9 -8.13 -0.55 17.44
N GLY A 10 -8.00 -0.04 16.21
CA GLY A 10 -8.85 1.01 15.65
C GLY A 10 -10.31 0.59 15.59
N LYS A 11 -11.15 1.21 16.44
CA LYS A 11 -12.59 0.99 16.51
C LYS A 11 -13.31 1.66 15.33
N SER A 12 -13.33 1.01 14.17
CA SER A 12 -14.30 1.28 13.10
C SER A 12 -15.42 0.26 13.19
N LYS A 13 -16.69 0.69 13.12
CA LYS A 13 -17.84 -0.23 13.18
C LYS A 13 -17.73 -1.26 12.05
N GLY A 14 -17.64 -2.54 12.41
CA GLY A 14 -17.54 -3.66 11.46
C GLY A 14 -16.12 -4.17 11.21
N GLN A 15 -15.07 -3.49 11.71
CA GLN A 15 -13.70 -3.97 11.66
C GLN A 15 -13.39 -4.67 13.00
N GLY A 16 -12.98 -5.93 12.96
CA GLY A 16 -12.66 -6.69 14.18
C GLY A 16 -11.62 -5.95 15.03
N THR A 17 -11.73 -6.03 16.35
CA THR A 17 -10.86 -5.32 17.30
C THR A 17 -9.44 -5.91 17.43
N GLY A 18 -8.97 -6.60 16.40
CA GLY A 18 -7.69 -7.32 16.39
C GLY A 18 -6.54 -6.50 15.79
N THR A 19 -5.34 -7.05 15.89
CA THR A 19 -4.15 -6.50 15.21
C THR A 19 -4.38 -6.42 13.71
N VAL A 20 -4.10 -5.25 13.12
CA VAL A 20 -4.14 -5.05 11.68
C VAL A 20 -2.72 -5.19 11.14
N PHE A 21 -2.53 -6.09 10.17
CA PHE A 21 -1.25 -6.25 9.48
C PHE A 21 -1.27 -5.46 8.18
N ILE A 22 -0.27 -4.60 8.01
CA ILE A 22 0.00 -3.93 6.75
C ILE A 22 0.98 -4.82 6.00
N VAL A 23 0.60 -5.21 4.78
CA VAL A 23 1.30 -6.26 4.03
C VAL A 23 1.57 -5.86 2.59
N THR A 24 2.66 -6.39 2.06
CA THR A 24 2.93 -6.47 0.63
C THR A 24 2.52 -7.84 0.11
N LEU A 25 1.58 -7.88 -0.82
CA LEU A 25 1.15 -9.11 -1.49
C LEU A 25 1.92 -9.28 -2.80
N VAL A 26 2.44 -10.50 -2.98
CA VAL A 26 3.22 -10.89 -4.16
C VAL A 26 2.57 -12.14 -4.73
N ASP A 27 2.34 -12.13 -6.03
CA ASP A 27 1.96 -13.31 -6.79
C ASP A 27 3.18 -14.24 -6.90
N VAL A 28 3.03 -15.50 -6.47
CA VAL A 28 4.15 -16.44 -6.35
C VAL A 28 4.59 -16.97 -7.71
N GLU A 29 3.70 -17.02 -8.71
CA GLU A 29 4.02 -17.57 -10.03
C GLU A 29 4.79 -16.58 -10.89
N THR A 30 4.43 -15.30 -10.78
CA THR A 30 4.98 -14.20 -11.60
C THR A 30 5.98 -13.34 -10.85
N GLU A 31 6.13 -13.56 -9.53
CA GLU A 31 6.90 -12.72 -8.61
C GLU A 31 6.47 -11.24 -8.64
N SER A 32 5.24 -10.97 -9.10
CA SER A 32 4.74 -9.61 -9.29
C SER A 32 4.06 -9.07 -8.03
N SER A 33 4.29 -7.79 -7.74
CA SER A 33 3.65 -7.11 -6.60
C SER A 33 2.23 -6.70 -6.97
N ILE A 34 1.24 -7.28 -6.28
CA ILE A 34 -0.18 -6.94 -6.45
C ILE A 34 -0.40 -5.46 -6.08
N ASN A 35 0.29 -4.99 -5.04
CA ASN A 35 0.21 -3.60 -4.59
C ASN A 35 0.67 -2.63 -5.69
N ALA A 36 1.77 -2.97 -6.39
CA ALA A 36 2.28 -2.16 -7.48
C ALA A 36 1.32 -2.14 -8.67
N ALA A 37 0.80 -3.31 -9.07
CA ALA A 37 -0.16 -3.43 -10.17
C ALA A 37 -1.43 -2.62 -9.91
N MET A 38 -1.96 -2.62 -8.68
CA MET A 38 -3.13 -1.81 -8.33
C MET A 38 -2.87 -0.29 -8.48
N LEU A 39 -1.68 0.17 -8.13
CA LEU A 39 -1.31 1.59 -8.26
C LEU A 39 -1.06 1.96 -9.73
N GLU A 40 -0.36 1.11 -10.47
CA GLU A 40 -0.03 1.31 -11.88
C GLU A 40 -1.27 1.38 -12.77
N GLU A 41 -2.28 0.58 -12.46
CA GLU A 41 -3.57 0.57 -13.17
C GLU A 41 -4.54 1.66 -12.70
N GLY A 42 -4.14 2.49 -11.73
CA GLY A 42 -4.99 3.57 -11.18
C GLY A 42 -6.20 3.06 -10.38
N LEU A 43 -6.16 1.83 -9.86
CA LEU A 43 -7.24 1.27 -9.02
C LEU A 43 -7.17 1.73 -7.57
N ALA A 44 -5.99 2.17 -7.14
CA ALA A 44 -5.74 2.59 -5.78
C ALA A 44 -4.90 3.86 -5.75
N ARG A 45 -4.89 4.50 -4.58
CA ARG A 45 -4.02 5.63 -4.28
C ARG A 45 -3.10 5.24 -3.13
N LEU A 46 -1.82 5.61 -3.25
CA LEU A 46 -0.82 5.39 -2.22
C LEU A 46 -1.16 6.19 -0.95
N GLU A 47 -1.02 5.56 0.21
CA GLU A 47 -1.16 6.27 1.50
C GLU A 47 -0.05 7.30 1.66
N ARG A 48 -0.36 8.43 2.29
CA ARG A 48 0.66 9.43 2.63
C ARG A 48 1.58 8.90 3.73
N SER A 49 2.88 9.13 3.60
CA SER A 49 3.81 8.86 4.70
C SER A 49 3.48 9.73 5.92
N LYS A 50 3.54 9.11 7.10
CA LYS A 50 3.38 9.75 8.40
C LYS A 50 4.76 10.08 8.97
N ARG A 51 4.82 11.11 9.82
CA ARG A 51 6.07 11.57 10.45
C ARG A 51 6.76 10.45 11.24
N TRP A 52 5.99 9.63 11.93
CA TRP A 52 6.45 8.53 12.79
C TRP A 52 6.58 7.18 12.07
N ASP A 53 6.41 7.12 10.74
CA ASP A 53 6.68 5.90 10.00
C ASP A 53 8.14 5.48 10.14
N THR A 54 8.37 4.17 10.19
CA THR A 54 9.70 3.58 10.14
C THR A 54 10.40 3.90 8.82
N ASN A 55 11.73 3.81 8.80
CA ASN A 55 12.49 4.09 7.58
C ASN A 55 12.16 3.08 6.48
N GLU A 56 11.97 1.81 6.85
CA GLU A 56 11.60 0.72 5.94
C GLU A 56 10.26 1.02 5.25
N ARG A 57 9.25 1.47 6.02
CA ARG A 57 7.94 1.84 5.48
C ARG A 57 8.05 3.05 4.55
N LYS A 58 8.83 4.06 4.93
CA LYS A 58 9.07 5.24 4.08
C LYS A 58 9.70 4.84 2.74
N THR A 59 10.71 3.99 2.76
CA THR A 59 11.35 3.47 1.55
C THR A 59 10.38 2.64 0.71
N ALA A 60 9.55 1.79 1.33
CA ALA A 60 8.53 1.03 0.62
C ALA A 60 7.50 1.94 -0.08
N LEU A 61 7.02 3.00 0.58
CA LEU A 61 6.12 3.98 -0.01
C LEU A 61 6.77 4.72 -1.18
N GLN A 62 8.03 5.15 -1.03
CA GLN A 62 8.79 5.81 -2.11
C GLN A 62 8.93 4.90 -3.34
N ASN A 63 9.24 3.62 -3.13
CA ASN A 63 9.33 2.64 -4.22
C ASN A 63 7.99 2.42 -4.94
N LEU A 64 6.87 2.59 -4.24
CA LEU A 64 5.54 2.45 -4.82
C LEU A 64 5.03 3.70 -5.57
N GLU A 65 5.58 4.87 -5.26
CA GLU A 65 5.12 6.15 -5.81
C GLU A 65 5.25 6.22 -7.33
N GLN A 66 6.31 5.62 -7.89
CA GLN A 66 6.53 5.57 -9.34
C GLN A 66 5.37 4.91 -10.12
N PHE A 67 4.74 3.89 -9.56
CA PHE A 67 3.63 3.18 -10.22
C PHE A 67 2.39 4.06 -10.29
N GLN A 68 2.08 4.79 -9.22
CA GLN A 68 0.98 5.73 -9.22
C GLN A 68 1.23 6.91 -10.18
N GLU A 69 2.47 7.40 -10.27
CA GLU A 69 2.79 8.49 -11.21
C GLU A 69 2.60 8.07 -12.67
N LYS A 70 2.87 6.79 -13.00
CA LYS A 70 2.53 6.25 -14.32
C LYS A 70 1.03 6.32 -14.59
N ALA A 71 0.21 5.84 -13.65
CA ALA A 71 -1.25 5.89 -13.78
C ALA A 71 -1.78 7.33 -13.96
N LYS A 72 -1.22 8.29 -13.22
CA LYS A 72 -1.58 9.72 -13.35
C LYS A 72 -1.22 10.29 -14.71
N LYS A 73 0.00 10.01 -15.19
CA LYS A 73 0.48 10.50 -16.48
C LYS A 73 -0.39 9.98 -17.62
N GLU A 74 -0.83 8.73 -17.51
CA GLU A 74 -1.67 8.04 -18.49
C GLU A 74 -3.17 8.29 -18.29
N ARG A 75 -3.57 8.97 -17.21
CA ARG A 75 -4.97 9.28 -16.84
C ARG A 75 -5.84 8.02 -16.74
N LEU A 76 -5.35 7.06 -15.97
CA LEU A 76 -6.01 5.77 -15.78
C LEU A 76 -6.95 5.81 -14.58
N ARG A 77 -8.20 5.39 -14.82
CA ARG A 77 -9.22 5.07 -13.81
C ARG A 77 -9.47 6.21 -12.81
N LEU A 78 -8.88 6.15 -11.62
CA LEU A 78 -9.05 7.19 -10.59
C LEU A 78 -8.41 8.54 -10.99
N TRP A 79 -7.54 8.57 -12.00
CA TRP A 79 -6.73 9.74 -12.40
C TRP A 79 -7.11 10.33 -13.75
#